data_AF-A0A7C6UV14-F1
#
_entry.id   AF-A0A7C6UV14-F1
#
_cell.length_a   1.000
_cell.length_b   1.000
_cell.length_c   1.000
_cell.angle_alpha   90.00
_cell.angle_beta   90.00
_cell.angle_gamma   90.00
#
_symmetry.space_group_name_H-M   'P 1'
#
loop_
_entity.id
_entity.type
_entity.pdbx_description
1 polymer ?
#
loop_
_entity_poly.entity_id
_entity_poly.type
_entity_poly.pdbx_seq_one_letter_code
_entity_poly.pdbx_strand_id
1 'polypeptide(L)'
;MAGLMLAAGLVLHFVCPAIVAGMRPDFSLIMLILFVLLRRERKITIAAGIATGIITAMTTTFPGGQIANVIDKVLTTFLLLGFSMLPEGYFNTIVTSIVGTIFSGTVFLTSAFLIVGLPTTFKALFISVVLPAAALNTIAIVLLYPLAIKLNNSLSPQKSGVRL
;
A
#
# COMPACT_ATOMS: atom_id res chain seq x y z
N MET A 1 7.88 10.56 9.73
CA MET A 1 7.64 9.14 9.35
C MET A 1 6.80 8.97 8.11
N ALA A 2 5.56 9.45 8.08
CA ALA A 2 4.68 9.28 6.91
C ALA A 2 5.37 9.67 5.60
N GLY A 3 5.91 10.90 5.51
CA GLY A 3 6.65 11.35 4.32
C GLY A 3 7.87 10.50 3.97
N LEU A 4 8.61 9.97 4.96
CA LEU A 4 9.78 9.12 4.71
C LEU A 4 9.37 7.77 4.09
N MET A 5 8.30 7.16 4.61
CA MET A 5 7.79 5.89 4.08
C MET A 5 7.18 6.05 2.69
N LEU A 6 6.47 7.16 2.46
CA LEU A 6 5.94 7.50 1.13
C LEU A 6 7.07 7.74 0.11
N ALA A 7 8.09 8.50 0.49
CA ALA A 7 9.26 8.72 -0.36
C ALA A 7 10.01 7.41 -0.66
N ALA A 8 10.20 6.54 0.35
CA ALA A 8 10.80 5.23 0.15
C ALA A 8 9.97 4.36 -0.81
N GLY A 9 8.65 4.37 -0.68
CA GLY A 9 7.73 3.67 -1.58
C GLY A 9 7.86 4.15 -3.02
N LEU A 10 7.97 5.47 -3.21
CA LEU A 10 8.17 6.08 -4.53
C LEU A 10 9.52 5.71 -5.16
N VAL A 11 10.61 5.78 -4.39
CA VAL A 11 11.95 5.41 -4.89
C VAL A 11 11.98 3.95 -5.31
N LEU A 12 11.44 3.04 -4.48
CA LEU A 12 11.35 1.62 -4.82
C LEU A 12 10.48 1.36 -6.06
N HIS A 13 9.41 2.13 -6.24
CA HIS A 13 8.54 2.05 -7.41
C HIS A 13 9.26 2.41 -8.72
N PHE A 14 10.24 3.32 -8.68
CA PHE A 14 11.04 3.66 -9.86
C PHE A 14 12.13 2.62 -10.18
N VAL A 15 12.63 1.92 -9.17
CA VAL A 15 13.69 0.90 -9.33
C VAL A 15 13.11 -0.42 -9.86
N CYS A 16 11.85 -0.75 -9.55
CA CYS A 16 11.26 -2.03 -9.93
C CYS A 16 10.71 -2.03 -11.37
N PRO A 17 11.10 -3.02 -12.21
CA PRO A 17 10.59 -3.13 -13.58
C PRO A 17 9.09 -3.50 -13.61
N ALA A 18 8.41 -3.10 -14.69
CA ALA A 18 7.04 -3.53 -14.95
C ALA A 18 7.00 -5.04 -15.23
N ILE A 19 5.97 -5.71 -14.69
CA ILE A 19 5.83 -7.16 -14.84
C ILE A 19 4.95 -7.47 -16.07
N VAL A 20 3.62 -7.31 -15.95
CA VAL A 20 2.64 -7.75 -16.96
C VAL A 20 1.73 -6.58 -17.32
N ALA A 21 1.47 -6.39 -18.62
CA ALA A 21 0.58 -5.35 -19.17
C ALA A 21 0.94 -3.91 -18.73
N GLY A 22 2.21 -3.64 -18.42
CA GLY A 22 2.66 -2.35 -17.90
C GLY A 22 2.33 -2.11 -16.42
N MET A 23 1.72 -3.09 -15.72
CA MET A 23 1.46 -3.00 -14.29
C MET A 23 2.72 -3.41 -13.50
N ARG A 24 3.08 -2.56 -12.52
CA ARG A 24 4.21 -2.74 -11.60
C ARG A 24 3.71 -3.19 -10.23
N PRO A 25 4.51 -3.95 -9.45
CA PRO A 25 4.26 -4.14 -8.02
C PRO A 25 4.16 -2.79 -7.32
N ASP A 26 3.12 -2.63 -6.50
CA ASP A 26 2.87 -1.36 -5.83
C ASP A 26 3.61 -1.27 -4.50
N PHE A 27 4.87 -0.81 -4.56
CA PHE A 27 5.67 -0.50 -3.37
C PHE A 27 5.10 0.65 -2.54
N SER A 28 4.32 1.54 -3.14
CA SER A 28 3.67 2.62 -2.42
C SER A 28 2.56 2.07 -1.52
N LEU A 29 1.85 1.03 -1.97
CA LEU A 29 0.90 0.28 -1.14
C LEU A 29 1.59 -0.47 0.00
N ILE A 30 2.73 -1.13 -0.25
CA ILE A 30 3.52 -1.81 0.79
C ILE A 30 3.87 -0.82 1.91
N MET A 31 4.40 0.35 1.55
CA MET A 31 4.79 1.36 2.54
C MET A 31 3.60 1.97 3.25
N LEU A 32 2.47 2.16 2.58
CA LEU A 32 1.23 2.60 3.21
C LEU A 32 0.74 1.58 4.25
N ILE A 33 0.70 0.30 3.92
CA ILE A 33 0.29 -0.77 4.85
C ILE A 33 1.20 -0.80 6.09
N LEU A 34 2.52 -0.78 5.88
CA LEU A 34 3.48 -0.72 6.98
C LEU A 34 3.24 0.52 7.83
N PHE A 35 3.10 1.71 7.22
CA PHE A 35 2.86 2.94 7.96
C PHE A 35 1.61 2.85 8.84
N VAL A 36 0.51 2.35 8.29
CA VAL A 36 -0.76 2.22 9.01
C VAL A 36 -0.63 1.25 10.20
N LEU A 37 0.03 0.11 10.00
CA LEU A 37 0.20 -0.89 11.06
C LEU A 37 1.12 -0.42 12.18
N LEU A 38 2.14 0.40 11.87
CA LEU A 38 3.09 0.91 12.86
C LEU A 38 2.60 2.15 13.61
N ARG A 39 1.91 3.08 12.94
CA ARG A 39 1.52 4.35 13.55
C ARG A 39 0.10 4.36 14.07
N ARG A 40 -0.82 3.66 13.39
CA ARG A 40 -2.25 3.58 13.79
C ARG A 40 -2.91 4.95 14.06
N GLU A 41 -2.40 6.01 13.42
CA GLU A 41 -2.85 7.38 13.59
C GLU A 41 -3.80 7.77 12.45
N ARG A 42 -5.11 7.79 12.73
CA ARG A 42 -6.16 7.98 11.70
C ARG A 42 -5.93 9.19 10.79
N LYS A 43 -5.66 10.36 11.38
CA LYS A 43 -5.49 11.62 10.62
C LYS A 43 -4.32 11.54 9.66
N ILE A 44 -3.18 11.00 10.11
CA ILE A 44 -1.98 10.90 9.28
C ILE A 44 -2.13 9.78 8.25
N THR A 45 -2.81 8.68 8.58
CA THR A 45 -3.13 7.61 7.62
C THR A 45 -3.98 8.12 6.47
N ILE A 46 -5.01 8.92 6.73
CA ILE A 46 -5.84 9.50 5.66
C ILE A 46 -4.98 10.39 4.75
N ALA A 47 -4.17 11.28 5.34
CA ALA A 47 -3.28 12.14 4.58
C ALA A 47 -2.26 11.33 3.75
N ALA A 48 -1.67 10.29 4.34
CA ALA A 48 -0.72 9.41 3.67
C ALA A 48 -1.40 8.63 2.53
N GLY A 49 -2.61 8.15 2.73
CA GLY A 49 -3.41 7.48 1.71
C GLY A 49 -3.72 8.34 0.51
N ILE A 50 -4.15 9.58 0.74
CA ILE A 50 -4.39 10.58 -0.32
C ILE A 50 -3.09 10.88 -1.06
N ALA A 51 -1.99 11.11 -0.34
CA ALA A 51 -0.68 11.35 -0.95
C ALA A 51 -0.23 10.15 -1.80
N THR A 52 -0.38 8.92 -1.31
CA THR A 52 -0.11 7.70 -2.08
C THR A 52 -0.98 7.63 -3.34
N GLY A 53 -2.27 7.99 -3.25
CA GLY A 53 -3.17 8.07 -4.41
C GLY A 53 -2.69 9.03 -5.48
N ILE A 54 -2.29 10.23 -5.08
CA ILE A 54 -1.75 11.24 -6.00
C ILE A 54 -0.44 10.75 -6.63
N ILE A 55 0.48 10.22 -5.83
CA ILE A 55 1.78 9.73 -6.31
C ILE A 55 1.59 8.60 -7.32
N THR A 56 0.80 7.59 -6.97
CA THR A 56 0.52 6.44 -7.85
C THR A 56 -0.26 6.83 -9.10
N ALA A 57 -1.14 7.83 -9.03
CA ALA A 57 -1.78 8.41 -10.20
C ALA A 57 -0.79 9.11 -11.13
N MET A 58 0.20 9.82 -10.59
CA MET A 58 1.22 10.52 -11.40
C MET A 58 2.21 9.55 -12.06
N THR A 59 2.51 8.41 -11.44
CA THR A 59 3.51 7.46 -11.96
C THR A 59 2.92 6.32 -12.78
N THR A 60 1.59 6.19 -12.84
CA THR A 60 0.96 5.09 -13.56
C THR A 60 1.10 5.21 -15.07
N THR A 61 1.42 4.10 -15.72
CA THR A 61 1.44 3.96 -17.18
C THR A 61 0.20 3.26 -17.71
N PHE A 62 -0.73 2.84 -16.84
CA PHE A 62 -1.95 2.15 -17.24
C PHE A 62 -2.98 3.15 -17.80
N PRO A 63 -3.63 2.89 -18.95
CA PRO A 63 -4.66 3.77 -19.50
C PRO A 63 -5.82 3.98 -18.50
N GLY A 64 -6.17 5.23 -18.19
CA GLY A 64 -7.17 5.53 -17.16
C GLY A 64 -6.71 5.29 -15.71
N GLY A 65 -5.45 4.90 -15.52
CA GLY A 65 -4.87 4.58 -14.22
C GLY A 65 -4.81 5.76 -13.27
N GLN A 66 -4.80 7.00 -13.75
CA GLN A 66 -4.70 8.19 -12.90
C GLN A 66 -5.91 8.28 -11.95
N ILE A 67 -7.11 8.26 -12.52
CA ILE A 67 -8.36 8.33 -11.75
C ILE A 67 -8.55 7.03 -10.95
N ALA A 68 -8.25 5.87 -11.56
CA ALA A 68 -8.39 4.58 -10.90
C ALA A 68 -7.49 4.46 -9.65
N ASN A 69 -6.26 4.97 -9.67
CA ASN A 69 -5.35 4.97 -8.51
C ASN A 69 -5.86 5.88 -7.39
N VAL A 70 -6.40 7.05 -7.70
CA VAL A 70 -6.96 7.94 -6.66
C VAL A 70 -8.12 7.25 -5.95
N ILE A 71 -9.05 6.64 -6.70
CA ILE A 71 -10.20 5.90 -6.13
C ILE A 71 -9.71 4.72 -5.29
N ASP A 72 -8.82 3.90 -5.85
CA ASP A 72 -8.20 2.77 -5.15
C ASP A 72 -7.58 3.20 -3.82
N LYS A 73 -6.66 4.16 -3.83
CA LYS A 73 -5.92 4.51 -2.60
C LYS A 73 -6.81 5.16 -1.55
N VAL A 74 -7.84 5.91 -1.94
CA VAL A 74 -8.82 6.42 -0.98
C VAL A 74 -9.57 5.26 -0.31
N LEU A 75 -10.16 4.35 -1.09
CA LEU A 75 -10.94 3.22 -0.55
C LEU A 75 -10.07 2.23 0.24
N THR A 76 -8.89 1.91 -0.27
CA THR A 76 -7.92 1.05 0.39
C THR A 76 -7.47 1.66 1.71
N THR A 77 -7.27 2.98 1.79
CA THR A 77 -6.90 3.64 3.05
C THR A 77 -7.98 3.48 4.11
N PHE A 78 -9.27 3.60 3.74
CA PHE A 78 -10.37 3.33 4.68
C PHE A 78 -10.39 1.87 5.16
N LEU A 79 -10.13 0.91 4.28
CA LEU A 79 -9.98 -0.49 4.66
C LEU A 79 -8.83 -0.68 5.67
N LEU A 80 -7.67 -0.09 5.39
CA LEU A 80 -6.49 -0.19 6.26
C LEU A 80 -6.72 0.45 7.64
N LEU A 81 -7.50 1.52 7.72
CA LEU A 81 -7.92 2.09 9.01
C LEU A 81 -8.71 1.09 9.84
N GLY A 82 -9.56 0.27 9.22
CA GLY A 82 -10.25 -0.83 9.90
C GLY A 82 -9.28 -1.86 10.47
N PHE A 83 -8.32 -2.32 9.67
CA PHE A 83 -7.28 -3.26 10.10
C PHE A 83 -6.35 -2.70 11.19
N SER A 84 -6.13 -1.38 11.20
CA SER A 84 -5.34 -0.71 12.24
C SER A 84 -5.96 -0.82 13.65
N MET A 85 -7.26 -1.15 13.75
CA MET A 85 -7.97 -1.34 15.01
C MET A 85 -7.78 -2.74 15.61
N LEU A 86 -7.36 -3.72 14.81
CA LEU A 86 -7.06 -5.07 15.29
C LEU A 86 -5.78 -5.10 16.12
N PRO A 87 -5.55 -6.09 16.99
CA PRO A 87 -4.31 -6.19 17.78
C PRO A 87 -3.05 -6.19 16.90
N GLU A 88 -1.94 -5.68 17.44
CA GLU A 88 -0.64 -5.75 16.78
C GLU A 88 -0.13 -7.20 16.75
N GLY A 89 0.51 -7.59 15.65
CA GLY A 89 1.11 -8.90 15.51
C GLY A 89 1.26 -9.35 14.07
N TYR A 90 2.10 -10.36 13.86
CA TYR A 90 2.39 -10.92 12.54
C TYR A 90 1.13 -11.41 11.82
N PHE A 91 0.18 -12.00 12.54
CA PHE A 91 -1.08 -12.45 11.95
C PHE A 91 -1.86 -11.28 11.34
N ASN A 92 -2.04 -10.18 12.08
CA ASN A 92 -2.71 -8.99 11.57
C ASN A 92 -1.95 -8.39 10.38
N THR A 93 -0.61 -8.33 10.45
CA THR A 93 0.24 -7.85 9.35
C THR A 93 0.03 -8.66 8.07
N ILE A 94 0.02 -9.99 8.15
CA ILE A 94 -0.16 -10.89 7.00
C ILE A 94 -1.59 -10.77 6.44
N VAL A 95 -2.60 -10.74 7.31
CA VAL A 95 -3.99 -10.61 6.86
C VAL A 95 -4.19 -9.26 6.19
N THR A 96 -3.69 -8.17 6.78
CA THR A 96 -3.78 -6.82 6.23
C THR A 96 -3.05 -6.73 4.88
N SER A 97 -1.89 -7.37 4.72
CA SER A 97 -1.16 -7.34 3.44
C SER A 97 -1.90 -8.06 2.31
N ILE A 98 -2.42 -9.26 2.60
CA ILE A 98 -3.15 -10.06 1.62
C ILE A 98 -4.46 -9.37 1.24
N VAL A 99 -5.30 -9.07 2.24
CA VAL A 99 -6.62 -8.48 2.01
C VAL A 99 -6.49 -7.08 1.44
N GLY A 100 -5.56 -6.26 1.95
CA GLY A 100 -5.30 -4.93 1.46
C GLY A 100 -4.86 -4.91 0.00
N THR A 101 -3.98 -5.84 -0.41
CA THR A 101 -3.51 -5.89 -1.80
C THR A 101 -4.58 -6.42 -2.75
N ILE A 102 -5.32 -7.47 -2.36
CA ILE A 102 -6.42 -8.00 -3.19
C ILE A 102 -7.53 -6.95 -3.34
N PHE A 103 -7.91 -6.30 -2.24
CA PHE A 103 -8.91 -5.24 -2.26
C PHE A 103 -8.47 -4.08 -3.15
N SER A 104 -7.23 -3.59 -2.96
CA SER A 104 -6.66 -2.50 -3.75
C SER A 104 -6.63 -2.83 -5.25
N GLY A 105 -6.14 -4.02 -5.60
CA GLY A 105 -6.12 -4.48 -7.00
C GLY A 105 -7.52 -4.64 -7.60
N THR A 106 -8.49 -5.11 -6.82
CA THR A 106 -9.88 -5.24 -7.26
C THR A 106 -10.51 -3.88 -7.53
N VAL A 107 -10.34 -2.92 -6.61
CA VAL A 107 -10.87 -1.56 -6.75
C VAL A 107 -10.21 -0.85 -7.93
N PHE A 108 -8.89 -0.98 -8.09
CA PHE A 108 -8.17 -0.42 -9.23
C PHE A 108 -8.70 -0.96 -10.56
N LEU A 109 -8.76 -2.29 -10.73
CA LEU A 109 -9.23 -2.91 -11.97
C LEU A 109 -10.70 -2.59 -12.26
N THR A 110 -11.55 -2.57 -11.24
CA THR A 110 -12.97 -2.23 -11.39
C THR A 110 -13.14 -0.77 -11.82
N SER A 111 -12.39 0.15 -11.19
CA SER A 111 -12.42 1.57 -11.54
C SER A 111 -11.91 1.78 -12.97
N ALA A 112 -10.78 1.16 -13.33
CA ALA A 112 -10.24 1.25 -14.68
C ALA A 112 -11.20 0.70 -15.75
N PHE A 113 -11.86 -0.43 -15.46
CA PHE A 113 -12.87 -1.02 -16.34
C PHE A 113 -14.03 -0.06 -16.63
N LEU A 114 -14.52 0.64 -15.62
CA LEU A 114 -15.65 1.57 -15.78
C LEU A 114 -15.28 2.88 -16.49
N ILE A 115 -14.03 3.33 -16.39
CA ILE A 115 -13.61 4.63 -16.92
C ILE A 115 -13.13 4.53 -18.38
N VAL A 116 -12.23 3.58 -18.67
CA VAL A 116 -11.56 3.47 -20.00
C VAL A 116 -11.76 2.10 -20.63
N GLY A 117 -12.26 1.12 -19.87
CA GLY A 117 -12.25 -0.28 -20.27
C GLY A 117 -10.91 -0.95 -19.99
N LEU A 118 -10.87 -2.27 -20.16
CA LEU A 118 -9.66 -3.06 -19.92
C LEU A 118 -9.09 -3.60 -21.24
N PRO A 119 -7.75 -3.68 -21.38
CA PRO A 119 -7.11 -4.25 -22.56
C PRO A 119 -7.37 -5.76 -22.71
N THR A 120 -7.79 -6.43 -21.63
CA THR A 120 -8.17 -7.84 -21.59
C THR A 120 -9.28 -8.04 -20.56
N THR A 121 -9.71 -9.28 -20.33
CA THR A 121 -10.75 -9.58 -19.35
C THR A 121 -10.29 -9.25 -17.92
N PHE A 122 -11.23 -8.80 -17.08
CA PHE A 122 -10.98 -8.57 -15.66
C PHE A 122 -10.35 -9.79 -14.97
N LYS A 123 -10.88 -10.99 -15.26
CA LYS A 123 -10.38 -12.26 -14.70
C LYS A 123 -8.91 -12.49 -15.05
N ALA A 124 -8.52 -12.21 -16.30
CA ALA A 124 -7.13 -12.37 -16.71
C ALA A 124 -6.19 -11.44 -15.93
N LEU A 125 -6.51 -10.15 -15.81
CA LEU A 125 -5.70 -9.20 -15.03
C LEU A 125 -5.69 -9.52 -13.53
N PHE A 126 -6.82 -9.95 -12.97
CA PHE A 126 -6.89 -10.34 -11.57
C PHE A 126 -5.95 -11.52 -11.27
N ILE A 127 -5.99 -12.57 -12.09
CA ILE A 127 -5.16 -13.77 -11.88
C ILE A 127 -3.69 -13.51 -12.19
N SER A 128 -3.39 -12.76 -13.25
CA SER A 128 -2.01 -12.54 -13.72
C SER A 128 -1.29 -11.38 -13.03
N VAL A 129 -2.00 -10.44 -12.41
CA VAL A 129 -1.41 -9.26 -11.77
C VAL A 129 -1.76 -9.18 -10.30
N VAL A 130 -3.05 -9.22 -9.93
CA VAL A 130 -3.47 -8.98 -8.54
C VAL A 130 -3.02 -10.09 -7.61
N LEU A 131 -3.21 -11.37 -7.99
CA LEU A 131 -2.78 -12.49 -7.16
C LEU A 131 -1.25 -12.57 -6.99
N PRO A 132 -0.43 -12.46 -8.06
CA PRO A 132 1.02 -12.39 -7.92
C PRO A 132 1.48 -11.18 -7.10
N ALA A 133 0.88 -10.01 -7.31
CA ALA A 133 1.18 -8.82 -6.52
C ALA A 133 0.83 -9.02 -5.04
N ALA A 134 -0.30 -9.65 -4.70
CA ALA A 134 -0.68 -9.95 -3.33
C ALA A 134 0.34 -10.88 -2.65
N ALA A 135 0.82 -11.91 -3.36
CA ALA A 135 1.86 -12.80 -2.86
C ALA A 135 3.18 -12.05 -2.62
N LEU A 136 3.67 -11.32 -3.63
CA LEU A 136 4.94 -10.59 -3.55
C LEU A 136 4.89 -9.47 -2.49
N ASN A 137 3.81 -8.71 -2.44
CA ASN A 137 3.62 -7.64 -1.44
C ASN A 137 3.59 -8.22 -0.03
N THR A 138 2.93 -9.36 0.17
CA THR A 138 2.89 -10.02 1.48
C THR A 138 4.27 -10.48 1.91
N ILE A 139 5.04 -11.12 1.01
CA ILE A 139 6.42 -11.52 1.29
C ILE A 139 7.26 -10.30 1.65
N ALA A 140 7.18 -9.23 0.85
CA ALA A 140 7.91 -7.99 1.11
C ALA A 140 7.52 -7.37 2.46
N ILE A 141 6.23 -7.30 2.79
CA ILE A 141 5.75 -6.76 4.08
C ILE A 141 6.25 -7.61 5.25
N VAL A 142 6.19 -8.93 5.16
CA VAL A 142 6.67 -9.83 6.24
C VAL A 142 8.17 -9.63 6.49
N LEU A 143 8.97 -9.45 5.43
CA LEU A 143 10.41 -9.18 5.54
C LEU A 143 10.71 -7.77 6.06
N LEU A 144 9.95 -6.77 5.63
CA LEU A 144 10.17 -5.37 5.98
C LEU A 144 9.60 -4.99 7.36
N TYR A 145 8.56 -5.67 7.83
CA TYR A 145 7.90 -5.38 9.10
C TYR A 145 8.85 -5.36 10.32
N PRO A 146 9.73 -6.36 10.55
CA PRO A 146 10.67 -6.32 11.67
C PRO A 146 11.68 -5.16 11.55
N LEU A 147 12.12 -4.83 10.33
CA LEU A 147 13.00 -3.69 10.08
C LEU A 147 12.30 -2.37 10.38
N ALA A 148 11.04 -2.24 9.93
CA ALA A 148 10.21 -1.07 10.18
C ALA A 148 10.00 -0.85 11.69
N ILE A 149 9.73 -1.91 12.47
CA ILE A 149 9.59 -1.80 13.93
C ILE A 149 10.88 -1.28 14.57
N LYS A 150 12.04 -1.85 14.20
CA LYS A 150 13.34 -1.41 14.73
C LYS A 150 13.57 0.09 14.47
N LEU A 151 13.37 0.52 13.22
CA LEU A 151 13.51 1.93 12.83
C LEU A 151 12.53 2.83 13.58
N ASN A 152 11.28 2.39 13.73
CA ASN A 152 10.26 3.15 14.44
C ASN A 152 10.63 3.40 15.90
N ASN A 153 11.19 2.39 16.57
CA ASN A 153 11.63 2.51 17.97
C ASN A 153 12.88 3.40 18.11
N SER A 154 13.80 3.37 17.15
CA SER A 154 14.99 4.25 17.16
C SER A 154 14.66 5.72 16.94
N LEU A 155 13.55 6.01 16.25
CA LEU A 155 13.18 7.36 15.84
C LEU A 155 12.03 7.94 16.67
N SER A 156 11.34 7.14 17.47
CA SER A 156 10.51 7.66 18.55
C SER A 156 11.42 8.29 19.61
N PRO A 157 11.23 9.57 20.01
CA PRO A 157 11.99 10.13 21.11
C PRO A 157 11.79 9.22 22.32
N GLN A 158 12.89 8.74 22.91
CA GLN A 158 12.87 8.03 24.16
C GLN A 158 12.11 8.94 25.14
N LYS A 159 10.94 8.51 25.64
CA LYS A 159 10.31 9.23 26.76
C LYS A 159 11.35 9.18 27.88
N SER A 160 12.00 10.31 28.14
CA SER A 160 12.92 10.42 29.27
C SER A 160 12.09 10.09 30.50
N GLY A 161 12.37 8.92 31.07
CA GLY A 161 11.84 8.54 32.36
C GLY A 161 12.50 9.43 33.40
N VAL A 162 12.02 10.66 33.55
CA VAL A 162 12.18 11.38 34.81
C VAL A 162 11.22 10.68 35.77
N ARG A 163 11.75 9.65 36.43
CA ARG A 163 11.21 9.20 37.72
C ARG A 163 11.54 10.32 38.71
N LEU A 164 10.54 11.14 39.04
CA LEU A 164 10.51 11.85 40.32
C LEU A 164 9.89 10.92 41.35
#